data_AF-A0A1U9UL86-F1
#
_entry.id   AF-A0A1U9UL86-F1
#
_cell.length_a   1.000
_cell.length_b   1.000
_cell.length_c   1.000
_cell.angle_alpha   90.00
_cell.angle_beta   90.00
_cell.angle_gamma   90.00
#
_symmetry.space_group_name_H-M   'P 1'
#
loop_
_entity.id
_entity.type
_entity.pdbx_description
1 polymer ?
#
loop_
_entity_poly.entity_id
_entity_poly.type
_entity_poly.pdbx_seq_one_letter_code
_entity_poly.pdbx_strand_id
1 'polypeptide(L)'
;MSLPLPSPSYATSAVPARRRGHRAVLPLLALAAALAAPAYAQTGPLSLAAPTAPAGGIQSTDPGMGEAQQAANARRYDEAIKGFDRVLAANPRNAQARFQRAWALAQSGREDAAIQAFAEMAQDFPELPEPHNNLALLYAKRGDLKRAEAELLLATQVKPGFAIGYTNLGDVYRRLAEQSYAEALRRNPGDARASAGLRQLNPASAPAAAPAKPATPGGSRKAAPAGHQAPASAPAAD
;
A
#
# COMPACT_ATOMS: atom_id res chain seq x y z
N MET A 1 -1.81 -77.51 -50.58
CA MET A 1 -0.37 -77.57 -50.28
C MET A 1 -0.20 -77.25 -48.81
N SER A 2 -0.07 -78.31 -47.99
CA SER A 2 0.17 -78.23 -46.55
C SER A 2 1.56 -78.79 -46.31
N LEU A 3 2.43 -78.03 -45.63
CA LEU A 3 3.65 -78.55 -45.02
C LEU A 3 3.81 -77.90 -43.62
N PRO A 4 3.91 -78.71 -42.55
CA PRO A 4 4.15 -78.23 -41.19
C PRO A 4 5.64 -78.32 -40.79
N LEU A 5 5.90 -77.88 -39.55
CA LEU A 5 7.06 -78.16 -38.65
C LEU A 5 8.13 -77.04 -38.56
N PRO A 6 8.93 -76.98 -37.48
CA PRO A 6 8.74 -77.46 -36.10
C PRO A 6 9.06 -76.39 -35.03
N SER A 7 8.55 -76.61 -33.82
CA SER A 7 8.99 -75.94 -32.58
C SER A 7 10.25 -76.60 -32.01
N PRO A 8 11.09 -75.86 -31.27
CA PRO A 8 11.84 -76.44 -30.17
C PRO A 8 11.50 -75.74 -28.84
N SER A 9 11.04 -76.55 -27.88
CA SER A 9 11.20 -76.30 -26.44
C SER A 9 12.67 -76.46 -26.06
N TYR A 10 13.17 -75.70 -25.08
CA TYR A 10 13.49 -76.20 -23.73
C TYR A 10 14.24 -75.17 -22.87
N ALA A 11 13.96 -75.29 -21.57
CA ALA A 11 14.82 -75.00 -20.43
C ALA A 11 15.00 -73.55 -19.97
N THR A 12 14.11 -73.18 -19.05
CA THR A 12 14.42 -72.76 -17.67
C THR A 12 15.91 -72.64 -17.32
N SER A 13 16.35 -71.42 -16.96
CA SER A 13 17.30 -71.26 -15.87
C SER A 13 17.17 -69.89 -15.19
N ALA A 14 16.93 -69.99 -13.88
CA ALA A 14 17.24 -69.10 -12.77
C ALA A 14 17.57 -67.61 -12.99
N VAL A 15 16.78 -66.80 -12.30
CA VAL A 15 17.04 -65.44 -11.82
C VAL A 15 18.38 -65.36 -11.07
N PRO A 16 19.10 -64.23 -11.18
CA PRO A 16 19.33 -63.46 -9.96
C PRO A 16 18.98 -61.99 -10.09
N ALA A 17 18.42 -61.48 -9.00
CA ALA A 17 18.07 -60.10 -8.76
C ALA A 17 19.23 -59.14 -9.03
N ARG A 18 18.97 -58.10 -9.80
CA ARG A 18 19.72 -56.85 -9.71
C ARG A 18 18.76 -55.68 -9.51
N ARG A 19 18.69 -55.26 -8.25
CA ARG A 19 18.31 -53.91 -7.84
C ARG A 19 18.98 -52.89 -8.75
N ARG A 20 18.21 -51.97 -9.36
CA ARG A 20 18.62 -50.57 -9.55
C ARG A 20 17.45 -49.73 -10.09
N GLY A 21 17.03 -48.79 -9.25
CA GLY A 21 16.50 -47.50 -9.67
C GLY A 21 15.06 -47.47 -10.14
N HIS A 22 14.12 -47.36 -9.19
CA HIS A 22 12.90 -46.60 -9.45
C HIS A 22 13.32 -45.20 -9.90
N ARG A 23 13.10 -44.87 -11.18
CA ARG A 23 12.96 -43.47 -11.60
C ARG A 23 11.63 -42.98 -11.02
N ALA A 24 11.68 -42.59 -9.76
CA ALA A 24 10.60 -41.83 -9.14
C ALA A 24 10.57 -40.47 -9.85
N VAL A 25 9.48 -40.26 -10.60
CA VAL A 25 9.05 -38.95 -11.06
C VAL A 25 8.74 -38.13 -9.80
N LEU A 26 9.66 -37.27 -9.40
CA LEU A 26 9.43 -36.30 -8.34
C LEU A 26 8.68 -35.11 -8.95
N PRO A 27 7.52 -34.71 -8.39
CA PRO A 27 6.83 -33.52 -8.85
C PRO A 27 7.63 -32.28 -8.45
N LEU A 28 7.56 -31.29 -9.33
CA LEU A 28 8.13 -29.96 -9.21
C LEU A 28 7.59 -29.28 -7.92
N LEU A 29 8.34 -29.33 -6.83
CA LEU A 29 8.13 -28.44 -5.69
C LEU A 29 8.86 -27.13 -5.99
N ALA A 30 8.22 -26.28 -6.79
CA ALA A 30 8.58 -24.87 -6.87
C ALA A 30 8.24 -24.23 -5.52
N LEU A 31 9.26 -24.10 -4.66
CA LEU A 31 9.17 -23.32 -3.43
C LEU A 31 9.08 -21.84 -3.83
N ALA A 32 7.86 -21.37 -4.08
CA ALA A 32 7.57 -19.94 -4.20
C ALA A 32 7.67 -19.31 -2.80
N ALA A 33 8.90 -18.99 -2.38
CA ALA A 33 9.13 -18.10 -1.25
C ALA A 33 8.72 -16.69 -1.67
N ALA A 34 7.44 -16.37 -1.52
CA ALA A 34 6.96 -15.00 -1.55
C ALA A 34 7.52 -14.29 -0.31
N LEU A 35 8.69 -13.69 -0.45
CA LEU A 35 9.15 -12.65 0.46
C LEU A 35 8.21 -11.46 0.29
N ALA A 36 7.15 -11.43 1.10
CA ALA A 36 6.39 -10.21 1.32
C ALA A 36 7.38 -9.17 1.85
N ALA A 37 7.77 -8.22 1.00
CA ALA A 37 8.53 -7.06 1.42
C ALA A 37 7.73 -6.37 2.55
N PRO A 38 8.39 -5.95 3.65
CA PRO A 38 7.69 -5.30 4.74
C PRO A 38 7.00 -4.05 4.19
N ALA A 39 5.68 -3.98 4.36
CA ALA A 39 4.94 -2.74 4.16
C ALA A 39 5.53 -1.71 5.14
N TYR A 40 6.41 -0.85 4.64
CA TYR A 40 6.86 0.30 5.39
C TYR A 40 5.63 1.13 5.69
N ALA A 41 5.20 1.12 6.96
CA ALA A 41 4.20 2.05 7.45
C ALA A 41 4.76 3.46 7.22
N GLN A 42 4.21 4.17 6.23
CA GLN A 42 4.55 5.57 5.99
C GLN A 42 3.91 6.40 7.10
N THR A 43 4.65 6.66 8.17
CA THR A 43 4.23 7.53 9.28
C THR A 43 4.62 8.99 9.03
N GLY A 44 4.50 9.45 7.78
CA GLY A 44 4.89 10.79 7.34
C GLY A 44 3.97 11.34 6.23
N PRO A 45 4.02 12.64 5.95
CA PRO A 45 3.15 13.28 4.95
C PRO A 45 3.35 12.69 3.56
N LEU A 46 2.31 12.73 2.71
CA LEU A 46 2.34 12.41 1.26
C LEU A 46 3.65 12.86 0.63
N SER A 47 4.57 11.91 0.44
CA SER A 47 5.91 12.17 -0.05
C SER A 47 6.28 11.11 -1.05
N LEU A 48 7.00 11.52 -2.10
CA LEU A 48 7.67 10.61 -3.01
C LEU A 48 8.76 9.87 -2.24
N ALA A 49 8.38 8.74 -1.62
CA ALA A 49 9.31 7.85 -0.96
C ALA A 49 10.41 7.40 -1.93
N ALA A 50 11.56 6.99 -1.38
CA ALA A 50 12.60 6.35 -2.16
C ALA A 50 11.99 5.19 -2.95
N PRO A 51 12.45 4.97 -4.19
CA PRO A 51 11.79 4.09 -5.13
C PRO A 51 11.89 2.67 -4.61
N THR A 52 10.77 2.08 -4.19
CA THR A 52 10.65 0.62 -4.20
C THR A 52 10.52 0.23 -5.67
N ALA A 53 11.36 -0.70 -6.14
CA ALA A 53 11.20 -1.26 -7.48
C ALA A 53 9.72 -1.64 -7.71
N PRO A 54 9.17 -1.44 -8.92
CA PRO A 54 7.79 -1.83 -9.21
C PRO A 54 7.58 -3.26 -8.72
N ALA A 55 6.43 -3.51 -8.09
CA ALA A 55 6.20 -4.67 -7.22
C ALA A 55 6.21 -6.02 -7.95
N GLY A 56 6.54 -6.06 -9.25
CA GLY A 56 6.80 -7.26 -10.03
C GLY A 56 8.11 -7.15 -10.80
N GLY A 57 9.10 -7.98 -10.44
CA GLY A 57 10.18 -8.37 -11.34
C GLY A 57 11.56 -7.82 -11.02
N ILE A 58 12.49 -8.76 -10.84
CA ILE A 58 13.95 -8.70 -11.00
C ILE A 58 14.54 -7.30 -11.28
N GLN A 59 15.44 -6.85 -10.40
CA GLN A 59 16.31 -5.72 -10.68
C GLN A 59 16.92 -5.88 -12.08
N SER A 60 16.65 -4.94 -12.97
CA SER A 60 17.20 -4.91 -14.31
C SER A 60 18.72 -4.98 -14.22
N THR A 61 19.28 -5.93 -14.96
CA THR A 61 20.72 -6.13 -15.10
C THR A 61 21.28 -5.42 -16.34
N ASP A 62 20.50 -4.51 -16.95
CA ASP A 62 20.93 -3.75 -18.12
C ASP A 62 22.19 -2.95 -17.78
N PRO A 63 23.20 -2.91 -18.69
CA PRO A 63 24.43 -2.17 -18.46
C PRO A 63 24.17 -0.71 -18.09
N GLY A 64 24.78 -0.25 -16.99
CA GLY A 64 24.63 1.12 -16.48
C GLY A 64 23.54 1.33 -15.43
N MET A 65 22.65 0.34 -15.19
CA MET A 65 21.61 0.45 -14.15
C MET A 65 22.19 0.65 -12.74
N GLY A 66 23.22 -0.13 -12.39
CA GLY A 66 23.85 -0.06 -11.07
C GLY A 66 24.49 1.30 -10.78
N GLU A 67 25.24 1.85 -11.74
CA GLU A 67 25.87 3.17 -11.63
C GLU A 67 24.82 4.28 -11.48
N ALA A 68 23.78 4.26 -12.31
CA ALA A 68 22.70 5.23 -12.26
C ALA A 68 21.95 5.19 -10.92
N GLN A 69 21.67 3.99 -10.41
CA GLN A 69 21.04 3.81 -9.09
C GLN A 69 21.95 4.29 -7.96
N GLN A 70 23.27 4.03 -8.04
CA GLN A 70 24.22 4.52 -7.04
C GLN A 70 24.26 6.05 -7.01
N ALA A 71 24.24 6.70 -8.18
CA ALA A 71 24.13 8.16 -8.27
C ALA A 71 22.81 8.66 -7.65
N ALA A 72 21.68 8.00 -7.93
CA ALA A 72 20.38 8.35 -7.36
C ALA A 72 20.37 8.22 -5.82
N ASN A 73 20.92 7.12 -5.29
CA ASN A 73 21.03 6.87 -3.85
C ASN A 73 21.95 7.88 -3.16
N ALA A 74 23.00 8.34 -3.87
CA ALA A 74 23.88 9.41 -3.43
C ALA A 74 23.30 10.82 -3.62
N ARG A 75 22.02 10.95 -4.03
CA ARG A 75 21.33 12.21 -4.33
C ARG A 75 21.99 13.04 -5.43
N ARG A 76 22.85 12.44 -6.25
CA ARG A 76 23.45 13.03 -7.45
C ARG A 76 22.48 12.88 -8.61
N TYR A 77 21.34 13.54 -8.52
CA TYR A 77 20.20 13.28 -9.42
C TYR A 77 20.50 13.55 -10.89
N ASP A 78 21.29 14.58 -11.20
CA ASP A 78 21.68 14.91 -12.57
C ASP A 78 22.54 13.81 -13.22
N GLU A 79 23.44 13.22 -12.44
CA GLU A 79 24.26 12.09 -12.85
C GLU A 79 23.40 10.84 -13.01
N ALA A 80 22.46 10.62 -12.08
CA ALA A 80 21.51 9.51 -12.15
C ALA A 80 20.64 9.58 -13.42
N ILE A 81 20.08 10.76 -13.73
CA ILE A 81 19.26 10.99 -14.92
C ILE A 81 20.06 10.66 -16.18
N LYS A 82 21.30 11.17 -16.30
CA LYS A 82 22.19 10.84 -17.44
C LYS A 82 22.53 9.35 -17.50
N GLY A 83 22.69 8.71 -16.35
CA GLY A 83 22.89 7.26 -16.24
C GLY A 83 21.69 6.48 -16.79
N PHE A 84 20.47 6.81 -16.36
CA PHE A 84 19.26 6.18 -16.86
C PHE A 84 18.98 6.51 -18.34
N ASP A 85 19.30 7.72 -18.81
CA ASP A 85 19.23 8.07 -20.24
C ASP A 85 20.09 7.12 -21.09
N ARG A 86 21.30 6.78 -20.63
CA ARG A 86 22.17 5.80 -21.32
C ARG A 86 21.55 4.41 -21.34
N VAL A 87 20.95 3.95 -20.23
CA VAL A 87 20.24 2.67 -20.18
C VAL A 87 19.08 2.67 -21.18
N LEU A 88 18.29 3.74 -21.19
CA LEU A 88 17.10 3.86 -22.06
C LEU A 88 17.45 4.05 -23.54
N ALA A 89 18.62 4.59 -23.86
CA ALA A 89 19.09 4.62 -25.24
C ALA A 89 19.36 3.20 -25.79
N ALA A 90 19.83 2.28 -24.94
CA ALA A 90 20.06 0.89 -25.31
C ALA A 90 18.78 0.03 -25.21
N ASN A 91 17.95 0.26 -24.19
CA ASN A 91 16.69 -0.44 -23.97
C ASN A 91 15.56 0.56 -23.63
N PRO A 92 14.88 1.13 -24.64
CA PRO A 92 13.86 2.17 -24.44
C PRO A 92 12.63 1.72 -23.64
N ARG A 93 12.40 0.40 -23.55
CA ARG A 93 11.27 -0.20 -22.82
C ARG A 93 11.63 -0.69 -21.42
N ASN A 94 12.82 -0.38 -20.91
CA ASN A 94 13.17 -0.71 -19.53
C ASN A 94 12.32 0.10 -18.54
N ALA A 95 11.24 -0.52 -18.03
CA ALA A 95 10.31 0.11 -17.11
C ALA A 95 10.99 0.59 -15.82
N GLN A 96 11.96 -0.16 -15.28
CA GLN A 96 12.67 0.24 -14.08
C GLN A 96 13.51 1.49 -14.31
N ALA A 97 14.26 1.57 -15.41
CA ALA A 97 15.07 2.74 -15.76
C ALA A 97 14.18 3.98 -16.02
N ARG A 98 13.05 3.82 -16.72
CA ARG A 98 12.07 4.90 -16.91
C ARG A 98 11.53 5.43 -15.58
N PHE A 99 11.14 4.52 -14.68
CA PHE A 99 10.61 4.87 -13.37
C PHE A 99 11.64 5.61 -12.52
N GLN A 100 12.86 5.06 -12.41
CA GLN A 100 13.93 5.63 -11.61
C GLN A 100 14.39 6.99 -12.15
N ARG A 101 14.39 7.17 -13.47
CA ARG A 101 14.63 8.47 -14.11
C ARG A 101 13.54 9.48 -13.77
N ALA A 102 12.26 9.12 -13.92
CA ALA A 102 11.13 9.98 -13.57
C ALA A 102 11.16 10.38 -12.08
N TRP A 103 11.51 9.44 -11.21
CA TRP A 103 11.72 9.71 -9.79
C TRP A 103 12.88 10.67 -9.55
N ALA A 104 14.04 10.48 -10.18
CA ALA A 104 15.19 11.39 -10.05
C ALA A 104 14.87 12.81 -10.58
N LEU A 105 14.04 12.94 -11.63
CA LEU A 105 13.50 14.23 -12.07
C LEU A 105 12.68 14.89 -10.97
N ALA A 106 11.78 14.14 -10.32
CA ALA A 106 10.97 14.67 -9.21
C ALA A 106 11.83 15.14 -8.03
N GLN A 107 12.84 14.35 -7.64
CA GLN A 107 13.72 14.68 -6.52
C GLN A 107 14.67 15.86 -6.81
N SER A 108 15.02 16.08 -8.07
CA SER A 108 15.80 17.26 -8.50
C SER A 108 14.95 18.51 -8.71
N GLY A 109 13.65 18.48 -8.36
CA GLY A 109 12.74 19.63 -8.49
C GLY A 109 12.22 19.85 -9.91
N ARG A 110 12.54 18.97 -10.86
CA ARG A 110 12.07 19.04 -12.26
C ARG A 110 10.70 18.38 -12.40
N GLU A 111 9.73 18.91 -11.64
CA GLU A 111 8.44 18.26 -11.45
C GLU A 111 7.62 18.10 -12.74
N ASP A 112 7.61 19.11 -13.63
CA ASP A 112 6.85 19.00 -14.89
C ASP A 112 7.37 17.86 -15.77
N ALA A 113 8.70 17.71 -15.85
CA ALA A 113 9.32 16.62 -16.58
C ALA A 113 9.03 15.26 -15.92
N ALA A 114 8.97 15.20 -14.59
CA ALA A 114 8.59 13.98 -13.87
C ALA A 114 7.12 13.60 -14.12
N ILE A 115 6.19 14.58 -14.12
CA ILE A 115 4.78 14.36 -14.44
C ILE A 115 4.64 13.81 -15.85
N GLN A 116 5.32 14.41 -16.84
CA GLN A 116 5.30 13.91 -18.22
C GLN A 116 5.82 12.47 -18.29
N ALA A 117 6.97 12.19 -17.68
CA ALA A 117 7.57 10.85 -17.71
C ALA A 117 6.68 9.78 -17.03
N PHE A 118 6.05 10.09 -15.89
CA PHE A 118 5.11 9.15 -15.26
C PHE A 118 3.81 9.00 -16.05
N ALA A 119 3.30 10.05 -16.70
CA ALA A 119 2.13 9.96 -17.57
C ALA A 119 2.39 9.06 -18.80
N GLU A 120 3.56 9.21 -19.44
CA GLU A 120 4.01 8.32 -20.52
C GLU A 120 4.12 6.87 -20.03
N MET A 121 4.67 6.65 -18.83
CA MET A 121 4.74 5.30 -18.25
C MET A 121 3.36 4.71 -17.95
N ALA A 122 2.40 5.50 -17.46
CA ALA A 122 1.04 5.05 -17.21
C ALA A 122 0.33 4.61 -18.50
N GLN A 123 0.68 5.22 -19.64
CA GLN A 123 0.18 4.83 -20.96
C GLN A 123 0.86 3.58 -21.51
N ASP A 124 2.19 3.50 -21.40
CA ASP A 124 2.98 2.41 -21.98
C ASP A 124 2.94 1.11 -21.16
N PHE A 125 2.70 1.22 -19.85
CA PHE A 125 2.66 0.11 -18.88
C PHE A 125 1.39 0.18 -18.02
N PRO A 126 0.19 -0.01 -18.62
CA PRO A 126 -1.10 0.16 -17.93
C PRO A 126 -1.34 -0.85 -16.80
N GLU A 127 -0.54 -1.91 -16.71
CA GLU A 127 -0.57 -2.90 -15.63
C GLU A 127 0.14 -2.43 -14.35
N LEU A 128 0.91 -1.34 -14.42
CA LEU A 128 1.66 -0.81 -13.28
C LEU A 128 0.85 0.23 -12.51
N PRO A 129 0.55 0.01 -11.22
CA PRO A 129 -0.08 1.04 -10.39
C PRO A 129 0.88 2.16 -9.98
N GLU A 130 2.20 1.94 -10.04
CA GLU A 130 3.19 2.86 -9.52
C GLU A 130 3.24 4.21 -10.25
N PRO A 131 3.16 4.31 -11.60
CA PRO A 131 3.12 5.60 -12.30
C PRO A 131 1.97 6.49 -11.84
N HIS A 132 0.75 5.94 -11.75
CA HIS A 132 -0.44 6.63 -11.23
C HIS A 132 -0.24 7.13 -9.79
N ASN A 133 0.30 6.28 -8.91
CA ASN A 133 0.63 6.68 -7.56
C ASN A 133 1.62 7.86 -7.50
N ASN A 134 2.65 7.87 -8.34
CA ASN A 134 3.63 8.95 -8.34
C ASN A 134 3.09 10.25 -8.95
N LEU A 135 2.25 10.16 -10.00
CA LEU A 135 1.49 11.30 -10.51
C LEU A 135 0.64 11.94 -9.41
N ALA A 136 -0.06 11.11 -8.63
CA ALA A 136 -0.88 11.60 -7.55
C ALA A 136 -0.08 12.37 -6.49
N LEU A 137 1.08 11.86 -6.10
CA LEU A 137 1.96 12.55 -5.14
C LEU A 137 2.45 13.91 -5.69
N LEU A 138 2.77 13.98 -6.98
CA LEU A 138 3.17 15.23 -7.64
C LEU A 138 2.00 16.23 -7.69
N TYR A 139 0.79 15.79 -8.04
CA TYR A 139 -0.40 16.65 -8.01
C TYR A 139 -0.76 17.11 -6.59
N ALA A 140 -0.69 16.20 -5.61
CA ALA A 140 -0.96 16.51 -4.22
C ALA A 140 0.06 17.53 -3.65
N LYS A 141 1.33 17.46 -4.08
CA LYS A 141 2.36 18.44 -3.72
C LYS A 141 2.03 19.83 -4.27
N ARG A 142 1.43 19.92 -5.46
CA ARG A 142 0.93 21.17 -6.06
C ARG A 142 -0.40 21.65 -5.48
N GLY A 143 -0.98 20.91 -4.54
CA GLY A 143 -2.29 21.21 -3.96
C GLY A 143 -3.47 20.79 -4.85
N ASP A 144 -3.23 20.14 -5.99
CA ASP A 144 -4.28 19.61 -6.85
C ASP A 144 -4.74 18.24 -6.35
N LEU A 145 -5.51 18.30 -5.27
CA LEU A 145 -5.97 17.09 -4.58
C LEU A 145 -6.97 16.28 -5.40
N LYS A 146 -7.74 16.92 -6.30
CA LYS A 146 -8.70 16.23 -7.16
C LYS A 146 -8.02 15.38 -8.23
N ARG A 147 -6.97 15.91 -8.88
CA ARG A 147 -6.16 15.08 -9.78
C ARG A 147 -5.41 14.00 -9.02
N ALA A 148 -4.92 14.30 -7.82
CA ALA A 148 -4.29 13.28 -6.99
C ALA A 148 -5.22 12.11 -6.63
N GLU A 149 -6.46 12.41 -6.25
CA GLU A 149 -7.51 11.42 -5.99
C GLU A 149 -7.77 10.55 -7.24
N ALA A 150 -8.00 11.18 -8.39
CA ALA A 150 -8.28 10.46 -9.63
C ALA A 150 -7.17 9.47 -10.01
N GLU A 151 -5.91 9.89 -9.92
CA GLU A 151 -4.76 9.02 -10.20
C GLU A 151 -4.65 7.86 -9.20
N LEU A 152 -4.90 8.10 -7.91
CA LEU A 152 -4.86 7.00 -6.93
C LEU A 152 -6.00 6.01 -7.09
N LEU A 153 -7.20 6.48 -7.48
CA LEU A 153 -8.31 5.59 -7.82
C LEU A 153 -7.93 4.70 -9.00
N LEU A 154 -7.29 5.24 -10.05
CA LEU A 154 -6.74 4.45 -11.15
C LEU A 154 -5.69 3.44 -10.65
N ALA A 155 -4.75 3.83 -9.79
CA ALA A 155 -3.77 2.90 -9.21
C ALA A 155 -4.43 1.72 -8.48
N THR A 156 -5.47 1.98 -7.68
CA THR A 156 -6.23 0.94 -6.97
C THR A 156 -7.09 0.09 -7.90
N GLN A 157 -7.55 0.64 -9.02
CA GLN A 157 -8.25 -0.12 -10.05
C GLN A 157 -7.32 -1.06 -10.81
N VAL A 158 -6.13 -0.58 -11.19
CA VAL A 158 -5.08 -1.38 -11.85
C VAL A 158 -4.65 -2.54 -10.96
N LYS A 159 -4.44 -2.28 -9.66
CA LYS A 159 -4.08 -3.31 -8.69
C LYS A 159 -4.90 -3.14 -7.40
N PRO A 160 -6.02 -3.88 -7.23
CA PRO A 160 -6.85 -3.80 -6.02
C PRO A 160 -6.14 -4.10 -4.70
N GLY A 161 -5.02 -4.83 -4.74
CA GLY A 161 -4.17 -5.09 -3.58
C GLY A 161 -3.09 -4.03 -3.32
N PHE A 162 -3.09 -2.90 -4.04
CA PHE A 162 -2.06 -1.87 -3.92
C PHE A 162 -2.27 -1.00 -2.67
N ALA A 163 -1.90 -1.54 -1.52
CA ALA A 163 -2.12 -0.94 -0.19
C ALA A 163 -1.62 0.51 -0.08
N ILE A 164 -0.48 0.85 -0.69
CA ILE A 164 0.08 2.20 -0.68
C ILE A 164 -0.89 3.20 -1.33
N GLY A 165 -1.60 2.81 -2.39
CA GLY A 165 -2.61 3.66 -3.04
C GLY A 165 -3.74 4.04 -2.09
N TYR A 166 -4.22 3.10 -1.26
CA TYR A 166 -5.24 3.38 -0.26
C TYR A 166 -4.74 4.27 0.89
N THR A 167 -3.50 4.08 1.35
CA THR A 167 -2.87 4.98 2.32
C THR A 167 -2.83 6.41 1.78
N ASN A 168 -2.37 6.58 0.54
CA ASN A 168 -2.30 7.89 -0.10
C ASN A 168 -3.69 8.49 -0.35
N LEU A 169 -4.71 7.69 -0.68
CA LEU A 169 -6.10 8.16 -0.77
C LEU A 169 -6.59 8.70 0.56
N GLY A 170 -6.30 8.01 1.67
CA GLY A 170 -6.65 8.46 3.01
C GLY A 170 -6.08 9.85 3.32
N ASP A 171 -4.81 10.09 2.97
CA ASP A 171 -4.18 11.39 3.14
C ASP A 171 -4.76 12.48 2.22
N VAL A 172 -5.05 12.13 0.95
CA VAL A 172 -5.70 13.05 0.02
C VAL A 172 -7.09 13.43 0.52
N TYR A 173 -7.89 12.46 0.98
CA TYR A 173 -9.22 12.70 1.54
C TYR A 173 -9.17 13.54 2.82
N ARG A 174 -8.20 13.31 3.69
CA ARG A 174 -7.99 14.15 4.88
C ARG A 174 -7.76 15.60 4.48
N ARG A 175 -6.88 15.87 3.51
CA ARG A 175 -6.60 17.23 3.01
C ARG A 175 -7.80 17.86 2.29
N LEU A 176 -8.58 17.08 1.55
CA LEU A 176 -9.83 17.54 0.91
C LEU A 176 -10.88 17.92 1.97
N ALA A 177 -10.99 17.14 3.05
CA ALA A 177 -11.87 17.43 4.17
C ALA A 177 -11.43 18.71 4.90
N GLU A 178 -10.12 18.89 5.13
CA GLU A 178 -9.56 20.12 5.69
C GLU A 178 -9.94 21.36 4.85
N GLN A 179 -9.74 21.30 3.52
CA GLN A 179 -10.12 22.39 2.61
C GLN A 179 -11.63 22.69 2.66
N SER A 180 -12.46 21.65 2.68
CA SER A 180 -13.91 21.78 2.70
C SER A 180 -14.42 22.39 4.01
N TYR A 181 -13.89 21.95 5.16
CA TYR A 181 -14.24 22.55 6.44
C TYR A 181 -13.74 23.98 6.58
N ALA A 182 -12.53 24.29 6.09
CA ALA A 182 -12.02 25.66 6.09
C ALA A 182 -12.89 26.59 5.24
N GLU A 183 -13.33 26.15 4.07
CA GLU A 183 -14.26 26.90 3.23
C GLU A 183 -15.62 27.09 3.91
N ALA A 184 -16.16 26.05 4.57
CA ALA A 184 -17.39 26.16 5.34
C ALA A 184 -17.29 27.24 6.43
N LEU A 185 -16.19 27.27 7.20
CA LEU A 185 -15.97 28.30 8.23
C LEU A 185 -15.76 29.70 7.66
N ARG A 186 -15.16 29.81 6.47
CA ARG A 186 -15.04 31.10 5.78
C ARG A 186 -16.41 31.68 5.42
N ARG A 187 -17.39 30.82 5.08
CA ARG A 187 -18.77 31.22 4.75
C ARG A 187 -19.64 31.40 5.99
N ASN A 188 -19.46 30.54 6.99
CA ASN A 188 -20.17 30.56 8.25
C ASN A 188 -19.18 30.31 9.41
N PRO A 189 -18.61 31.38 9.99
CA PRO A 189 -17.64 31.25 11.09
C PRO A 189 -18.19 30.53 12.33
N GLY A 190 -19.52 30.44 12.47
CA GLY A 190 -20.20 29.75 13.57
C GLY A 190 -20.46 28.26 13.33
N ASP A 191 -19.98 27.66 12.24
CA ASP A 191 -20.20 26.23 11.95
C ASP A 191 -19.43 25.34 12.96
N ALA A 192 -20.14 24.87 13.98
CA ALA A 192 -19.59 24.02 15.03
C ALA A 192 -19.12 22.66 14.50
N ARG A 193 -19.78 22.12 13.45
CA ARG A 193 -19.42 20.83 12.85
C ARG A 193 -18.11 20.95 12.09
N ALA A 194 -17.96 21.98 11.26
CA ALA A 194 -16.72 22.23 10.53
C ALA A 194 -15.54 22.50 11.49
N SER A 195 -15.77 23.29 12.54
CA SER A 195 -14.79 23.54 13.60
C SER A 195 -14.39 22.27 14.36
N ALA A 196 -15.33 21.37 14.65
CA ALA A 196 -15.04 20.08 15.27
C ALA A 196 -14.27 19.15 14.31
N GLY A 197 -14.65 19.12 13.03
CA GLY A 197 -14.00 18.33 12.00
C GLY A 197 -12.52 18.69 11.84
N LEU A 198 -12.17 19.98 11.73
CA LEU A 198 -10.77 20.41 11.65
C LEU A 198 -9.96 20.01 12.89
N ARG A 199 -10.54 20.10 14.10
CA ARG A 199 -9.88 19.66 15.34
C ARG A 199 -9.60 18.15 15.35
N GLN A 200 -10.48 17.34 14.76
CA GLN A 200 -10.29 15.89 14.65
C GLN A 200 -9.20 15.53 13.63
N LEU A 201 -9.13 16.26 12.51
CA LEU A 201 -8.15 16.00 11.45
C LEU A 201 -6.74 16.52 11.83
N ASN A 202 -6.67 17.57 12.66
CA ASN A 202 -5.41 18.13 13.14
C ASN A 202 -5.42 18.29 14.68
N PRO A 203 -5.32 17.19 15.44
CA PRO A 203 -5.40 17.22 16.91
C PRO A 203 -4.27 18.04 17.55
N ALA A 204 -3.15 18.24 16.86
CA ALA A 204 -2.03 19.08 17.33
C ALA A 204 -2.33 20.59 17.27
N SER A 205 -3.38 21.01 16.57
CA SER A 205 -3.79 22.41 16.44
C SER A 205 -5.01 22.79 17.29
N ALA A 206 -5.57 21.83 18.04
CA ALA A 206 -6.59 22.14 19.02
C ALA A 206 -5.95 22.99 20.14
N PRO A 207 -6.47 24.18 20.49
CA PRO A 207 -6.03 24.85 21.70
C PRO A 207 -6.25 23.89 22.85
N ALA A 208 -5.21 23.67 23.66
CA ALA A 208 -5.27 22.80 24.83
C ALA A 208 -6.56 23.16 25.59
N ALA A 209 -7.49 22.21 25.66
CA ALA A 209 -8.71 22.41 26.42
C ALA A 209 -8.26 22.80 27.83
N ALA A 210 -8.63 24.01 28.26
CA ALA A 210 -8.30 24.49 29.59
C ALA A 210 -8.70 23.39 30.58
N PRO A 211 -7.82 23.01 31.53
CA PRO A 211 -8.09 21.89 32.41
C PRO A 211 -9.44 22.12 33.09
N ALA A 212 -10.37 21.20 32.86
CA ALA A 212 -11.65 21.20 33.53
C ALA A 212 -11.34 21.22 35.03
N LYS A 213 -11.73 22.30 35.72
CA LYS A 213 -11.57 22.40 37.17
C LYS A 213 -12.23 21.16 37.79
N PRO A 214 -11.56 20.47 38.73
CA PRO A 214 -12.14 19.28 39.36
C PRO A 214 -13.50 19.64 39.94
N ALA A 215 -14.54 18.92 39.50
CA ALA A 215 -15.82 18.99 40.16
C ALA A 215 -15.61 18.52 41.60
N THR A 216 -15.70 19.45 42.54
CA THR A 216 -15.74 19.14 43.97
C THR A 216 -16.93 18.21 44.23
N PRO A 217 -16.74 17.02 44.83
CA PRO A 217 -17.87 16.22 45.29
C PRO A 217 -18.45 16.91 46.53
N GLY A 218 -19.44 17.79 46.31
CA GLY A 218 -20.17 18.46 47.37
C GLY A 218 -21.51 17.77 47.61
N GLY A 219 -21.68 17.19 48.81
CA GLY A 219 -23.01 17.05 49.41
C GLY A 219 -23.39 15.65 49.88
N SER A 220 -22.86 15.26 51.04
CA SER A 220 -23.39 14.19 51.89
C SER A 220 -24.90 14.40 52.12
N ARG A 221 -25.77 13.53 51.58
CA ARG A 221 -27.15 13.44 52.05
C ARG A 221 -27.15 12.70 53.38
N LYS A 222 -27.39 13.46 54.45
CA LYS A 222 -27.63 12.99 55.81
C LYS A 222 -28.91 12.15 55.83
N ALA A 223 -28.79 10.87 56.18
CA ALA A 223 -29.92 9.99 56.44
C ALA A 223 -30.61 10.39 57.76
N ALA A 224 -31.94 10.45 57.75
CA ALA A 224 -32.77 10.58 58.94
C ALA A 224 -33.47 9.23 59.22
N PRO A 225 -33.66 8.80 60.49
CA PRO A 225 -34.18 7.47 60.78
C PRO A 225 -35.68 7.41 61.11
N ALA A 226 -36.21 6.22 60.82
CA ALA A 226 -37.27 5.45 61.50
C ALA A 226 -38.73 5.93 61.53
N GLY A 227 -39.60 5.06 60.99
CA GLY A 227 -41.01 4.94 61.35
C GLY A 227 -41.46 3.50 61.17
N HIS A 228 -41.71 2.81 62.28
CA HIS A 228 -42.25 1.45 62.35
C HIS A 228 -43.71 1.44 61.86
N GLN A 229 -44.11 0.37 61.15
CA GLN A 229 -45.32 -0.42 61.44
C GLN A 229 -45.55 -1.53 60.41
N ALA A 230 -45.57 -2.77 60.89
CA ALA A 230 -46.46 -3.84 60.43
C ALA A 230 -47.34 -4.19 61.66
N PRO A 231 -48.56 -4.72 61.48
CA PRO A 231 -48.67 -6.15 61.22
C PRO A 231 -49.79 -6.57 60.25
N ALA A 232 -49.70 -7.82 59.82
CA ALA A 232 -50.68 -8.58 59.04
C ALA A 232 -51.97 -8.87 59.82
N SER A 233 -53.07 -9.14 59.10
CA SER A 233 -53.95 -10.33 59.23
C SER A 233 -55.30 -10.10 58.52
N ALA A 234 -55.68 -10.98 57.59
CA ALA A 234 -57.08 -11.33 57.30
C ALA A 234 -57.56 -12.38 58.35
N PRO A 235 -58.87 -12.67 58.60
CA PRO A 235 -59.84 -13.14 57.58
C PRO A 235 -61.36 -12.92 57.84
N ALA A 236 -62.17 -13.47 56.90
CA ALA A 236 -63.54 -14.04 57.01
C ALA A 236 -64.81 -13.17 56.80
N ALA A 237 -65.52 -13.55 55.72
CA ALA A 237 -66.96 -13.85 55.54
C ALA A 237 -68.06 -13.08 56.32
N ASP A 238 -69.04 -12.59 55.55
CA ASP A 238 -70.46 -12.94 55.64
C ASP A 238 -71.09 -12.92 54.22
#